data_AF-A0A7X7SI54-F1
#
_entry.id   AF-A0A7X7SI54-F1
#
_cell.length_a   1.000
_cell.length_b   1.000
_cell.length_c   1.000
_cell.angle_alpha   90.00
_cell.angle_beta   90.00
_cell.angle_gamma   90.00
#
_symmetry.space_group_name_H-M   'P 1'
#
loop_
_entity.id
_entity.type
_entity.pdbx_description
1 polymer ?
#
loop_
_entity_poly.entity_id
_entity_poly.type
_entity_poly.pdbx_seq_one_letter_code
_entity_poly.pdbx_strand_id
1 'polypeptide(L)'
;MRDARARGVSVRRLRHDTLQRPFHGVRMPARDELTTDAESSTAKEAATLSAEIIGLATALATIAPAHWFFSHVTAAVLWGLPLPIRVLRRAVRTVEYRHETHPPLGIDVAAWTPHRAPKGRGVNGHELRPRLVRASTTAGLPVSTPASTWALLGGILSV
;
A
#
# COMPACT_ATOMS: atom_id res chain seq x y z
N MET A 1 4.20 -13.93 -10.24
CA MET A 1 4.90 -15.23 -10.45
C MET A 1 5.04 -15.65 -11.92
N ARG A 2 4.00 -15.54 -12.76
CA ARG A 2 4.07 -15.97 -14.17
C ARG A 2 5.20 -15.26 -14.93
N ASP A 3 5.29 -13.94 -14.80
CA ASP A 3 6.35 -13.12 -15.41
C ASP A 3 7.75 -13.53 -14.94
N ALA A 4 7.97 -13.70 -13.63
CA ALA A 4 9.26 -14.17 -13.10
C ALA A 4 9.69 -15.54 -13.65
N ARG A 5 8.74 -16.46 -13.88
CA ARG A 5 9.03 -17.75 -14.53
C ARG A 5 9.41 -17.58 -16.00
N ALA A 6 8.72 -16.69 -16.73
CA ALA A 6 9.08 -16.38 -18.11
C ALA A 6 10.49 -15.79 -18.22
N ARG A 7 10.97 -15.11 -17.17
CA ARG A 7 12.34 -14.59 -17.05
C ARG A 7 13.35 -15.59 -16.46
N GLY A 8 13.00 -16.88 -16.37
CA GLY A 8 13.93 -17.94 -15.95
C GLY A 8 14.11 -18.12 -14.44
N VAL A 9 13.33 -17.45 -13.59
CA VAL A 9 13.41 -17.68 -12.14
C VAL A 9 12.84 -19.05 -11.79
N SER A 10 13.66 -19.87 -11.13
CA SER A 10 13.29 -21.24 -10.76
C SER A 10 12.11 -21.30 -9.78
N VAL A 11 11.30 -22.36 -9.87
CA VAL A 11 10.18 -22.60 -8.95
C VAL A 11 10.64 -22.71 -7.50
N ARG A 12 11.81 -23.34 -7.26
CA ARG A 12 12.43 -23.43 -5.94
C ARG A 12 12.67 -22.04 -5.36
N ARG A 13 13.23 -21.11 -6.13
CA ARG A 13 13.50 -19.74 -5.68
C ARG A 13 12.21 -18.95 -5.40
N LEU A 14 11.15 -19.14 -6.19
CA LEU A 14 9.85 -18.49 -5.97
C LEU A 14 9.05 -19.04 -4.77
N ARG A 15 9.44 -20.22 -4.27
CA ARG A 15 8.86 -20.88 -3.09
C ARG A 15 9.73 -20.76 -1.85
N HIS A 16 10.87 -20.08 -1.93
CA HIS A 16 11.75 -19.87 -0.80
C HIS A 16 11.00 -19.13 0.32
N ASP A 17 11.21 -19.56 1.56
CA ASP A 17 10.53 -19.09 2.77
C ASP A 17 10.88 -17.63 3.12
N THR A 18 12.10 -17.19 2.79
CA THR A 18 12.55 -15.79 2.94
C THR A 18 11.80 -14.79 2.07
N LEU A 19 10.98 -15.24 1.11
CA LEU A 19 10.17 -14.32 0.31
C LEU A 19 8.87 -13.99 1.02
N GLN A 20 8.66 -12.71 1.28
CA GLN A 20 7.38 -12.18 1.70
C GLN A 20 6.31 -12.39 0.62
N ARG A 21 5.07 -12.53 1.09
CA ARG A 21 3.89 -12.83 0.26
C ARG A 21 2.80 -11.79 0.54
N PRO A 22 3.02 -10.50 0.27
CA PRO A 22 2.06 -9.45 0.67
C PRO A 22 0.68 -9.68 0.03
N PHE A 23 0.64 -10.00 -1.25
CA PHE A 23 -0.58 -10.27 -2.00
C PHE A 23 -0.61 -11.70 -2.54
N HIS A 24 -1.79 -12.16 -2.97
CA HIS A 24 -1.92 -13.42 -3.70
C HIS A 24 -1.11 -13.35 -5.01
N GLY A 25 -0.32 -14.38 -5.32
CA GLY A 25 0.49 -14.44 -6.55
C GLY A 25 1.73 -13.52 -6.62
N VAL A 26 1.95 -12.67 -5.60
CA VAL A 26 3.11 -11.77 -5.48
C VAL A 26 4.15 -12.37 -4.53
N ARG A 27 5.42 -12.14 -4.85
CA ARG A 27 6.58 -12.47 -4.02
C ARG A 27 7.51 -11.28 -4.00
N MET A 28 7.97 -10.92 -2.81
CA MET A 28 8.94 -9.85 -2.59
C MET A 28 10.05 -10.37 -1.67
N PRO A 29 11.31 -9.91 -1.82
CA PRO A 29 12.32 -10.15 -0.81
C PRO A 29 11.80 -9.68 0.55
N ALA A 30 12.06 -10.44 1.62
CA ALA A 30 11.92 -9.88 2.95
C ALA A 30 12.82 -8.63 3.02
N ARG A 31 12.24 -7.52 3.46
CA ARG A 31 13.07 -6.45 3.99
C ARG A 31 13.51 -6.91 5.36
N ASP A 32 14.79 -6.71 5.67
CA ASP A 32 15.20 -6.75 7.07
C ASP A 32 14.27 -5.80 7.81
N GLU A 33 13.61 -6.30 8.85
CA GLU A 33 13.06 -5.42 9.86
C GLU A 33 14.25 -4.58 10.30
N LEU A 34 14.30 -3.33 9.84
CA LEU A 34 15.23 -2.36 10.38
C LEU A 34 14.98 -2.44 11.87
N THR A 35 15.89 -3.09 12.58
CA THR A 35 15.93 -3.04 14.02
C THR A 35 15.86 -1.57 14.30
N THR A 36 14.75 -1.14 14.91
CA THR A 36 14.62 0.23 15.38
C THR A 36 15.74 0.37 16.39
N ASP A 37 16.90 0.82 15.93
CA ASP A 37 17.92 1.37 16.81
C ASP A 37 17.15 2.34 17.70
N ALA A 38 17.42 2.32 19.00
CA ALA A 38 16.70 3.09 20.01
C ALA A 38 16.72 4.63 19.77
N GLU A 39 17.30 5.07 18.65
CA GLU A 39 17.51 6.45 18.19
C GLU A 39 16.93 6.73 16.78
N SER A 40 16.00 5.94 16.25
CA SER A 40 15.35 6.33 14.98
C SER A 40 14.39 7.51 15.20
N SER A 41 14.75 8.68 14.66
CA SER A 41 13.85 9.84 14.64
C SER A 41 12.52 9.50 13.93
N THR A 42 11.42 10.14 14.36
CA THR A 42 10.09 9.96 13.74
C THR A 42 10.11 10.21 12.22
N ALA A 43 10.98 11.10 11.75
CA ALA A 43 11.18 11.37 10.33
C ALA A 43 11.80 10.16 9.58
N LYS A 44 12.83 9.52 10.15
CA LYS A 44 13.45 8.31 9.57
C LYS A 44 12.46 7.15 9.51
N GLU A 45 11.63 7.01 10.55
CA GLU A 45 10.58 6.01 10.57
C GLU A 45 9.50 6.30 9.52
N ALA A 46 9.03 7.54 9.42
CA ALA A 46 8.05 7.94 8.41
C ALA A 46 8.56 7.69 6.98
N ALA A 47 9.83 7.98 6.72
CA ALA A 47 10.48 7.69 5.43
C ALA A 47 10.53 6.17 5.15
N THR A 48 10.90 5.37 6.16
CA THR A 48 10.92 3.90 6.06
C THR A 48 9.54 3.32 5.74
N LEU A 49 8.51 3.73 6.48
CA LEU A 49 7.13 3.27 6.28
C LEU A 49 6.59 3.71 4.92
N SER A 50 6.89 4.94 4.50
CA SER A 50 6.51 5.45 3.18
C SER A 50 7.17 4.62 2.07
N ALA A 51 8.47 4.35 2.17
CA ALA A 51 9.19 3.50 1.20
C ALA A 51 8.66 2.06 1.15
N GLU A 52 8.09 1.55 2.25
CA GLU A 52 7.41 0.25 2.28
C GLU A 52 6.05 0.29 1.60
N ILE A 53 5.23 1.30 1.88
CA ILE A 53 3.95 1.52 1.20
C ILE A 53 4.17 1.64 -0.32
N ILE A 54 5.19 2.39 -0.76
CA ILE A 54 5.56 2.51 -2.18
C ILE A 54 5.94 1.15 -2.77
N GLY A 55 6.77 0.37 -2.05
CA GLY A 55 7.19 -0.96 -2.49
C GLY A 55 6.01 -1.94 -2.64
N LEU A 56 5.09 -1.92 -1.67
CA LEU A 56 3.87 -2.74 -1.69
C LEU A 56 2.90 -2.28 -2.79
N ALA A 57 2.70 -0.97 -2.98
CA ALA A 57 1.88 -0.44 -4.07
C ALA A 57 2.44 -0.85 -5.44
N THR A 58 3.75 -0.69 -5.65
CA THR A 58 4.41 -1.12 -6.88
C THR A 58 4.22 -2.62 -7.13
N ALA A 59 4.35 -3.44 -6.08
CA ALA A 59 4.15 -4.88 -6.21
C ALA A 59 2.68 -5.26 -6.49
N LEU A 60 1.71 -4.58 -5.86
CA LEU A 60 0.29 -4.78 -6.13
C LEU A 60 -0.07 -4.41 -7.57
N ALA A 61 0.51 -3.32 -8.10
CA ALA A 61 0.27 -2.86 -9.46
C ALA A 61 0.58 -3.93 -10.52
N THR A 62 1.54 -4.84 -10.25
CA THR A 62 1.90 -5.94 -11.17
C THR A 62 0.78 -6.96 -11.40
N ILE A 63 -0.23 -6.98 -10.53
CA ILE A 63 -1.38 -7.89 -10.61
C ILE A 63 -2.72 -7.15 -10.60
N ALA A 64 -2.70 -5.82 -10.50
CA ALA A 64 -3.90 -5.00 -10.39
C ALA A 64 -4.62 -4.94 -11.75
N PRO A 65 -5.94 -5.20 -11.80
CA PRO A 65 -6.74 -4.92 -12.98
C PRO A 65 -6.71 -3.44 -13.38
N ALA A 66 -6.93 -3.14 -14.66
CA ALA A 66 -6.86 -1.78 -15.21
C ALA A 66 -7.87 -0.78 -14.59
N HIS A 67 -8.95 -1.27 -13.98
CA HIS A 67 -9.98 -0.44 -13.34
C HIS A 67 -9.64 -0.08 -11.88
N TRP A 68 -8.48 -0.50 -11.37
CA TRP A 68 -7.99 -0.15 -10.04
C TRP A 68 -7.05 1.05 -10.08
N PHE A 69 -7.07 1.85 -9.02
CA PHE A 69 -6.13 2.94 -8.81
C PHE A 69 -5.85 3.14 -7.31
N PHE A 70 -4.65 3.62 -6.97
CA PHE A 70 -4.29 3.90 -5.58
C PHE A 70 -5.02 5.13 -5.06
N SER A 71 -5.45 5.10 -3.79
CA SER A 71 -6.24 6.16 -3.17
C SER A 71 -5.78 6.44 -1.73
N HIS A 72 -6.40 7.40 -1.04
CA HIS A 72 -6.22 7.67 0.40
C HIS A 72 -4.74 7.74 0.83
N VAL A 73 -4.34 6.93 1.83
CA VAL A 73 -2.99 6.96 2.42
C VAL A 73 -1.94 6.55 1.39
N THR A 74 -2.20 5.49 0.62
CA THR A 74 -1.26 5.05 -0.41
C THR A 74 -1.07 6.10 -1.50
N ALA A 75 -2.14 6.75 -1.97
CA ALA A 75 -2.02 7.84 -2.93
C ALA A 75 -1.23 9.03 -2.35
N ALA A 76 -1.48 9.40 -1.09
CA ALA A 76 -0.77 10.49 -0.44
C ALA A 76 0.73 10.23 -0.36
N VAL A 77 1.12 9.00 0.00
CA VAL A 77 2.51 8.56 0.00
C VAL A 77 3.12 8.59 -1.40
N LEU A 78 2.41 8.12 -2.43
CA LEU A 78 2.88 8.17 -3.82
C LEU A 78 3.06 9.60 -4.36
N TRP A 79 2.31 10.56 -3.82
CA TRP A 79 2.49 12.00 -4.10
C TRP A 79 3.56 12.66 -3.22
N GLY A 80 4.17 11.93 -2.29
CA GLY A 80 5.16 12.48 -1.35
C GLY A 80 4.58 13.40 -0.29
N LEU A 81 3.28 13.29 0.01
CA LEU A 81 2.63 14.11 1.03
C LEU A 81 3.06 13.65 2.44
N PRO A 82 3.36 14.58 3.36
CA PRO A 82 3.64 14.24 4.74
C PRO A 82 2.37 13.74 5.42
N LEU A 83 2.45 12.60 6.11
CA LEU A 83 1.36 12.03 6.88
C LEU A 83 1.76 11.82 8.34
N PRO A 84 0.82 11.92 9.30
CA PRO A 84 1.08 11.55 10.68
C PRO A 84 1.60 10.11 10.78
N ILE A 85 2.63 9.88 11.60
CA ILE A 85 3.29 8.57 11.73
C ILE A 85 2.30 7.44 12.07
N ARG A 86 1.27 7.75 12.88
CA ARG A 86 0.18 6.82 13.24
C ARG A 86 -0.58 6.28 12.02
N VAL A 87 -0.78 7.10 10.99
CA VAL A 87 -1.48 6.71 9.75
C VAL A 87 -0.60 5.78 8.93
N LEU A 88 0.70 6.10 8.81
CA LEU A 88 1.68 5.26 8.11
C LEU A 88 1.82 3.89 8.81
N ARG A 89 1.96 3.87 10.14
CA ARG A 89 2.01 2.63 10.93
C ARG A 89 0.74 1.81 10.72
N ARG A 90 -0.45 2.42 10.80
CA ARG A 90 -1.72 1.72 10.63
C ARG A 90 -1.86 1.04 9.26
N ALA A 91 -1.24 1.60 8.22
CA ALA A 91 -1.25 1.01 6.88
C ALA A 91 -0.45 -0.30 6.79
N VAL A 92 0.72 -0.39 7.43
CA VAL A 92 1.69 -1.49 7.19
C VAL A 92 2.22 -2.20 8.45
N ARG A 93 1.78 -1.83 9.64
CA ARG A 93 2.16 -2.47 10.91
C ARG A 93 0.95 -2.98 11.67
N THR A 94 1.14 -4.07 12.38
CA THR A 94 0.24 -4.46 13.47
C THR A 94 0.40 -3.43 14.58
N VAL A 95 -0.71 -2.91 15.09
CA VAL A 95 -0.71 -1.90 16.15
C VAL A 95 -1.55 -2.39 17.32
N GLU A 96 -1.07 -2.16 18.53
CA GLU A 96 -1.83 -2.38 19.75
C GLU A 96 -2.52 -1.09 20.16
N TYR A 97 -3.83 -1.15 20.39
CA TYR A 97 -4.60 -0.02 20.88
C TYR A 97 -5.75 -0.52 21.73
N ARG A 98 -5.99 0.12 22.90
CA ARG A 98 -7.05 -0.28 23.85
C ARG A 98 -7.06 -1.79 24.16
N HIS A 99 -5.87 -2.39 24.35
CA HIS A 99 -5.68 -3.82 24.60
C HIS A 99 -6.14 -4.76 23.47
N GLU A 100 -6.36 -4.23 22.27
CA GLU A 100 -6.70 -5.00 21.08
C GLU A 100 -5.57 -4.94 20.05
N THR A 101 -5.20 -6.11 19.52
CA THR A 101 -4.23 -6.22 18.43
C THR A 101 -4.93 -5.98 17.10
N HIS A 102 -4.57 -4.91 16.43
CA HIS A 102 -5.13 -4.58 15.14
C HIS A 102 -4.13 -4.88 14.02
N PRO A 103 -4.45 -5.77 13.07
CA PRO A 103 -3.58 -6.03 11.93
C PRO A 103 -3.45 -4.77 11.04
N PRO A 104 -2.42 -4.68 10.18
CA PRO A 104 -2.28 -3.60 9.22
C PRO A 104 -3.55 -3.48 8.35
N LEU A 105 -3.96 -2.24 8.04
CA LEU A 105 -5.07 -2.02 7.10
C LEU A 105 -4.71 -2.50 5.69
N GLY A 106 -3.44 -2.35 5.30
CA GLY A 106 -2.95 -2.66 3.96
C GLY A 106 -2.94 -1.45 3.04
N ILE A 107 -2.79 -1.73 1.74
CA ILE A 107 -2.62 -0.74 0.68
C ILE A 107 -3.98 -0.26 0.20
N ASP A 108 -4.18 1.06 0.23
CA ASP A 108 -5.40 1.72 -0.21
C ASP A 108 -5.50 1.70 -1.73
N VAL A 109 -6.50 0.99 -2.23
CA VAL A 109 -6.80 0.87 -3.65
C VAL A 109 -8.30 0.99 -3.85
N ALA A 110 -8.67 1.75 -4.87
CA ALA A 110 -10.06 1.97 -5.23
C ALA A 110 -10.36 1.34 -6.58
N ALA A 111 -11.61 0.93 -6.75
CA ALA A 111 -12.19 0.62 -8.04
C ALA A 111 -13.29 1.65 -8.37
N TRP A 112 -13.43 1.98 -9.66
CA TRP A 112 -14.56 2.80 -10.11
C TRP A 112 -15.86 2.02 -10.06
N THR A 113 -16.92 2.63 -9.55
CA THR A 113 -18.29 2.09 -9.71
C THR A 113 -18.58 1.84 -11.20
N PRO A 114 -19.23 0.72 -11.57
CA PRO A 114 -19.94 -0.24 -10.71
C PRO A 114 -19.08 -1.41 -10.19
N HIS A 115 -17.76 -1.39 -10.38
CA HIS A 115 -16.90 -2.43 -9.83
C HIS A 115 -16.87 -2.35 -8.30
N ARG A 116 -16.88 -3.52 -7.65
CA ARG A 116 -16.81 -3.62 -6.19
C ARG A 116 -15.42 -3.21 -5.70
N ALA A 117 -15.38 -2.70 -4.47
CA ALA A 117 -14.15 -2.47 -3.73
C ALA A 117 -13.22 -3.71 -3.77
N PRO A 118 -11.92 -3.54 -4.11
CA PRO A 118 -10.93 -4.61 -4.12
C PRO A 118 -10.91 -5.41 -2.80
N LYS A 119 -10.71 -6.72 -2.87
CA LYS A 119 -10.57 -7.56 -1.68
C LYS A 119 -9.36 -8.48 -1.82
N GLY A 120 -8.64 -8.67 -0.72
CA GLY A 120 -7.52 -9.57 -0.66
C GLY A 120 -6.62 -9.27 0.52
N ARG A 121 -5.70 -10.19 0.80
CA ARG A 121 -4.68 -9.96 1.83
C ARG A 121 -3.84 -8.73 1.48
N GLY A 122 -3.63 -7.85 2.46
CA GLY A 122 -2.83 -6.63 2.33
C GLY A 122 -3.49 -5.51 1.53
N VAL A 123 -4.77 -5.66 1.18
CA VAL A 123 -5.53 -4.69 0.39
C VAL A 123 -6.59 -4.01 1.26
N ASN A 124 -6.53 -2.69 1.35
CA ASN A 124 -7.61 -1.87 1.87
C ASN A 124 -8.43 -1.31 0.69
N GLY A 125 -9.52 -2.00 0.36
CA GLY A 125 -10.29 -1.73 -0.85
C GLY A 125 -11.38 -0.68 -0.67
N HIS A 126 -11.49 0.22 -1.63
CA HIS A 126 -12.49 1.28 -1.68
C HIS A 126 -13.33 1.22 -2.96
N GLU A 127 -14.56 1.68 -2.88
CA GLU A 127 -15.43 1.89 -4.04
C GLU A 127 -15.63 3.40 -4.21
N LEU A 128 -15.21 3.95 -5.36
CA LEU A 128 -15.26 5.39 -5.61
C LEU A 128 -16.07 5.71 -6.86
N ARG A 129 -16.81 6.82 -6.80
CA ARG A 129 -17.65 7.29 -7.91
C ARG A 129 -16.86 8.27 -8.78
N PRO A 130 -16.87 8.14 -10.13
CA PRO A 130 -16.15 9.05 -11.03
C PRO A 130 -16.53 10.53 -10.88
N ARG A 131 -17.75 10.82 -10.41
CA ARG A 131 -18.21 12.19 -10.16
C ARG A 131 -17.63 12.86 -8.91
N LEU A 132 -17.00 12.10 -8.01
CA LEU A 132 -16.48 12.60 -6.72
C LEU A 132 -14.95 12.68 -6.68
N VAL A 133 -14.28 11.85 -7.46
CA VAL A 133 -12.83 11.66 -7.42
C VAL A 133 -12.30 11.66 -8.84
N ARG A 134 -11.13 12.27 -9.04
CA ARG A 134 -10.37 12.11 -10.28
C ARG A 134 -9.14 11.26 -10.05
N ALA A 135 -8.75 10.47 -11.04
CA ALA A 135 -7.47 9.78 -11.08
C ALA A 135 -6.51 10.43 -12.09
N SER A 136 -5.24 10.20 -11.87
CA SER A 136 -4.09 10.54 -12.72
C SER A 136 -3.05 9.43 -12.58
N THR A 137 -1.85 9.66 -13.08
CA THR A 137 -0.72 8.73 -12.96
C THR A 137 0.46 9.45 -12.30
N THR A 138 1.15 8.76 -11.39
CA THR A 138 2.45 9.20 -10.83
C THR A 138 3.41 8.03 -10.80
N ALA A 139 4.67 8.23 -11.23
CA ALA A 139 5.67 7.15 -11.36
C ALA A 139 5.15 5.88 -12.08
N GLY A 140 4.27 6.06 -13.08
CA GLY A 140 3.64 4.95 -13.83
C GLY A 140 2.50 4.22 -13.09
N LEU A 141 2.12 4.65 -11.88
CA LEU A 141 1.05 4.05 -11.10
C LEU A 141 -0.26 4.88 -11.19
N PRO A 142 -1.42 4.25 -11.45
CA PRO A 142 -2.71 4.95 -11.44
C PRO A 142 -3.07 5.34 -10.01
N VAL A 143 -3.38 6.61 -9.77
CA VAL A 143 -3.55 7.20 -8.44
C VAL A 143 -4.63 8.28 -8.44
N SER A 144 -5.34 8.50 -7.34
CA SER A 144 -6.20 9.68 -7.19
C SER A 144 -5.39 10.98 -7.33
N THR A 145 -5.95 12.04 -7.93
CA THR A 145 -5.25 13.34 -8.03
C THR A 145 -4.91 13.89 -6.64
N PRO A 146 -3.94 14.81 -6.49
CA PRO A 146 -3.62 15.39 -5.17
C PRO A 146 -4.84 16.00 -4.47
N ALA A 147 -5.68 16.75 -5.18
CA ALA A 147 -6.91 17.34 -4.64
C ALA A 147 -7.91 16.26 -4.17
N SER A 148 -8.13 15.21 -4.96
CA SER A 148 -9.01 14.11 -4.56
C SER A 148 -8.43 13.32 -3.39
N THR A 149 -7.11 13.12 -3.38
CA THR A 149 -6.39 12.44 -2.30
C THR A 149 -6.57 13.18 -0.99
N TRP A 150 -6.39 14.51 -0.98
CA TRP A 150 -6.61 15.33 0.21
C TRP A 150 -8.04 15.24 0.74
N ALA A 151 -9.04 15.31 -0.16
CA ALA A 151 -10.44 15.15 0.22
C ALA A 151 -10.73 13.76 0.83
N LEU A 152 -10.17 12.70 0.24
CA LEU A 152 -10.32 11.33 0.72
C LEU A 152 -9.64 11.10 2.09
N LEU A 153 -8.57 11.83 2.39
CA LEU A 153 -7.91 11.77 3.71
C LEU A 153 -8.76 12.40 4.84
N GLY A 154 -9.78 13.20 4.53
CA GLY A 154 -10.58 13.92 5.54
C GLY A 154 -11.17 13.03 6.63
N GLY A 155 -11.64 11.82 6.27
CA GLY A 155 -12.17 10.84 7.23
C GLY A 155 -11.12 10.02 7.98
N ILE A 156 -9.84 10.13 7.59
CA ILE A 156 -8.71 9.40 8.19
C ILE A 156 -7.93 10.31 9.14
N LEU A 157 -7.82 11.59 8.79
CA LEU A 157 -7.06 12.58 9.55
C LEU A 157 -7.90 13.27 10.63
N SER A 158 -9.21 13.03 10.69
CA SER A 158 -10.06 13.54 11.78
C SER A 158 -9.56 13.05 13.14
N VAL A 159 -9.49 14.00 14.08
CA VAL A 159 -8.97 13.83 15.45
C VAL A 159 -10.07 13.34 16.37
#